data_AF-A0A6B3FES6-F1
#
_entry.id   AF-A0A6B3FES6-F1
#
_cell.length_a   1.000
_cell.length_b   1.000
_cell.length_c   1.000
_cell.angle_alpha   90.00
_cell.angle_beta   90.00
_cell.angle_gamma   90.00
#
_symmetry.space_group_name_H-M   'P 1'
#
loop_
_entity.id
_entity.type
_entity.pdbx_description
1 polymer ?
#
loop_
_entity_poly.entity_id
_entity_poly.type
_entity_poly.pdbx_seq_one_letter_code
_entity_poly.pdbx_strand_id
1 'polypeptide(L)'
;MDSLRNPVGGHVPVAGGLAKVGLEYARELAAETVQVFVANPRGWATPAGNPAQDELFRAECAAASIPAYVHAPYLINFGSHTEAT
;
A
#
# COMPACT_ATOMS: atom_id res chain seq x y z
N MET A 1 11.71 16.05 14.26
CA MET A 1 10.43 15.76 13.59
C MET A 1 9.56 15.11 14.64
N ASP A 2 8.55 15.83 15.11
CA ASP A 2 7.63 15.27 16.09
C ASP A 2 6.81 14.20 15.37
N SER A 3 6.89 12.96 15.83
CA SER A 3 6.10 11.87 15.25
C SER A 3 4.63 12.23 15.45
N LEU A 4 3.85 12.27 14.36
CA LEU A 4 2.42 12.54 14.45
C LEU A 4 1.78 11.51 15.38
N ARG A 5 1.21 11.97 16.49
CA ARG A 5 0.66 11.09 17.53
C ARG A 5 -0.47 10.21 17.00
N ASN A 6 -1.27 10.72 16.06
CA ASN A 6 -2.43 10.04 15.46
C ASN A 6 -2.48 10.36 13.95
N PRO A 7 -1.65 9.74 13.11
CA PRO A 7 -1.63 10.06 11.69
C PRO A 7 -2.96 9.68 11.04
N VAL A 8 -3.56 10.59 10.28
CA VAL A 8 -4.79 10.37 9.52
C VAL A 8 -4.46 10.22 8.05
N GLY A 9 -5.05 9.21 7.41
CA GLY A 9 -4.81 8.95 6.01
C GLY A 9 -5.82 7.97 5.42
N GLY A 10 -5.45 7.32 4.32
CA GLY A 10 -6.40 6.52 3.56
C GLY A 10 -5.79 5.29 2.89
N HIS A 11 -6.69 4.44 2.41
CA HIS A 11 -6.32 3.40 1.46
C HIS A 11 -6.22 4.00 0.07
N VAL A 12 -5.00 4.05 -0.48
CA VAL A 12 -4.72 4.76 -1.74
C VAL A 12 -4.70 3.80 -2.93
N PRO A 13 -5.23 4.21 -4.10
CA PRO A 13 -5.15 3.41 -5.32
C PRO A 13 -3.70 3.35 -5.80
N VAL A 14 -3.28 2.19 -6.30
CA VAL A 14 -1.91 1.98 -6.81
C VAL A 14 -1.89 1.35 -8.21
N ALA A 15 -3.06 1.31 -8.86
CA ALA A 15 -3.17 0.89 -10.26
C ALA A 15 -2.40 1.90 -11.12
N GLY A 16 -1.18 1.53 -11.55
CA GLY A 16 -0.24 2.41 -12.25
C GLY A 16 1.08 2.68 -11.51
N GLY A 17 1.25 2.14 -10.30
CA GLY A 17 2.50 2.17 -9.54
C GLY A 17 2.35 2.73 -8.13
N LEU A 18 3.05 2.13 -7.15
CA LEU A 18 3.01 2.53 -5.74
C LEU A 18 3.39 4.01 -5.54
N ALA A 19 4.52 4.43 -6.12
CA ALA A 19 4.99 5.80 -5.99
C ALA A 19 4.22 6.74 -6.91
N LYS A 20 4.13 6.39 -8.20
CA LYS A 20 3.51 7.25 -9.21
C LYS A 20 2.07 7.57 -8.85
N VAL A 21 1.21 6.57 -8.65
CA VAL A 21 -0.23 6.81 -8.42
C VAL A 21 -0.52 6.93 -6.93
N GLY A 22 0.04 6.03 -6.12
CA GLY A 22 -0.28 5.97 -4.69
C GLY A 22 0.15 7.22 -3.93
N LEU A 23 1.39 7.70 -4.13
CA LEU A 23 1.89 8.86 -3.40
C LEU A 23 1.44 10.20 -3.98
N GLU A 24 1.20 10.30 -5.30
CA GLU A 24 0.51 11.46 -5.87
C GLU A 24 -0.86 11.65 -5.21
N TYR A 25 -1.68 10.59 -5.16
CA TYR A 25 -2.99 10.64 -4.53
C TYR A 25 -2.92 10.90 -3.01
N ALA A 26 -1.95 10.30 -2.31
CA ALA A 26 -1.75 10.56 -0.88
C ALA A 26 -1.47 12.05 -0.58
N ARG A 27 -0.69 12.72 -1.45
CA ARG A 27 -0.42 14.16 -1.34
C ARG A 27 -1.67 15.00 -1.58
N GLU A 28 -2.49 14.65 -2.57
CA GLU A 28 -3.76 15.33 -2.83
C GLU A 28 -4.71 15.29 -1.63
N LEU A 29 -4.70 14.18 -0.89
CA LEU A 29 -5.48 14.00 0.33
C LEU A 29 -4.84 14.62 1.59
N ALA A 30 -3.63 15.17 1.48
CA ALA A 30 -2.79 15.53 2.63
C ALA A 30 -2.68 14.38 3.66
N ALA A 31 -2.57 13.14 3.17
CA ALA A 31 -2.51 11.95 4.01
C ALA A 31 -1.18 11.88 4.78
N GLU A 32 -1.30 11.63 6.08
CA GLU A 32 -0.16 11.49 7.00
C GLU A 32 0.29 10.03 7.15
N THR A 33 -0.53 9.09 6.66
CA THR A 33 -0.25 7.65 6.61
C THR A 33 -0.97 7.04 5.40
N VAL A 34 -0.49 5.92 4.88
CA VAL A 34 -1.12 5.26 3.74
C VAL A 34 -1.30 3.76 3.97
N GLN A 35 -2.39 3.22 3.42
CA GLN A 35 -2.57 1.77 3.27
C GLN A 35 -2.64 1.43 1.78
N VAL A 36 -1.97 0.35 1.35
CA VAL A 36 -1.95 -0.10 -0.05
C VAL A 36 -2.21 -1.59 -0.19
N PHE A 37 -2.64 -1.99 -1.38
CA PHE A 37 -2.43 -3.36 -1.86
C PHE A 37 -1.14 -3.41 -2.68
N VAL A 38 -0.39 -4.51 -2.57
CA VAL A 38 0.83 -4.76 -3.38
C VAL A 38 0.62 -5.86 -4.43
N ALA A 39 -0.60 -6.39 -4.52
CA ALA A 39 -1.05 -7.39 -5.49
C ALA A 39 -2.55 -7.19 -5.78
N ASN A 40 -3.12 -7.98 -6.69
CA ASN A 40 -4.57 -7.93 -6.94
C ASN A 40 -5.34 -8.39 -5.69
N PRO A 41 -6.14 -7.54 -5.03
CA PRO A 41 -6.83 -7.93 -3.79
C PRO A 41 -7.99 -8.92 -4.01
N ARG A 42 -8.42 -9.10 -5.27
CA ARG A 42 -9.58 -9.93 -5.66
C ARG A 42 -9.19 -11.16 -6.49
N GLY A 43 -7.91 -11.45 -6.63
CA GLY A 43 -7.43 -12.60 -7.41
C GLY A 43 -6.08 -13.10 -6.93
N TRP A 44 -5.71 -14.32 -7.31
CA TRP A 44 -4.44 -14.95 -6.94
C TRP A 44 -3.24 -14.50 -7.78
N ALA A 45 -3.45 -13.60 -8.73
CA ALA A 45 -2.39 -13.09 -9.58
C ALA A 45 -1.38 -12.28 -8.75
N THR A 46 -0.15 -12.79 -8.70
CA THR A 46 1.02 -12.12 -8.11
C THR A 46 1.95 -11.65 -9.23
N PRO A 47 1.78 -10.42 -9.74
CA PRO A 47 2.73 -9.86 -10.70
C PRO A 47 4.10 -9.70 -10.03
N ALA A 48 5.17 -9.68 -10.83
CA ALA A 48 6.54 -9.55 -10.32
C ALA A 48 6.83 -8.21 -9.61
N GLY A 49 5.90 -7.24 -9.66
CA GLY A 49 6.09 -5.89 -9.14
C GLY A 49 6.90 -5.00 -10.08
N ASN A 50 7.22 -3.79 -9.61
CA ASN A 50 8.12 -2.87 -10.30
C ASN A 50 9.14 -2.35 -9.29
N PRO A 51 10.35 -2.93 -9.24
CA PRO A 51 11.35 -2.59 -8.23
C PRO A 51 11.67 -1.09 -8.16
N ALA A 52 11.69 -0.39 -9.31
CA ALA A 52 11.94 1.04 -9.34
C ALA A 52 10.81 1.85 -8.67
N GLN A 53 9.55 1.41 -8.79
CA GLN A 53 8.43 2.02 -8.06
C GLN A 53 8.47 1.68 -6.57
N ASP A 54 8.88 0.47 -6.21
CA ASP A 54 8.97 0.04 -4.81
C ASP A 54 10.07 0.81 -4.05
N GLU A 55 11.22 1.01 -4.69
CA GLU A 55 12.33 1.82 -4.16
C GLU A 55 11.93 3.28 -4.01
N LEU A 56 11.29 3.87 -5.04
CA LEU A 56 10.83 5.25 -4.99
C LEU A 56 9.77 5.44 -3.90
N PHE A 57 8.81 4.52 -3.79
CA PHE A 57 7.76 4.56 -2.77
C PHE A 57 8.37 4.53 -1.37
N ARG A 58 9.33 3.63 -1.13
CA ARG A 58 10.05 3.54 0.16
C ARG A 58 10.80 4.84 0.47
N ALA A 59 11.54 5.37 -0.49
CA ALA A 59 12.36 6.57 -0.30
C ALA A 59 11.50 7.80 0.01
N GLU A 60 10.40 7.99 -0.74
CA GLU A 60 9.50 9.13 -0.55
C GLU A 60 8.70 9.04 0.75
N CYS A 61 8.19 7.86 1.12
CA CYS A 61 7.55 7.65 2.43
C CYS A 61 8.52 7.99 3.57
N ALA A 62 9.78 7.56 3.49
CA ALA A 62 10.79 7.87 4.49
C ALA A 62 11.10 9.38 4.55
N ALA A 63 11.28 10.03 3.40
CA ALA A 63 11.54 11.46 3.32
C ALA A 63 10.39 12.31 3.87
N ALA A 64 9.14 11.90 3.60
CA ALA A 64 7.94 12.58 4.07
C ALA A 64 7.49 12.13 5.47
N SER A 65 8.18 11.18 6.09
CA SER A 65 7.77 10.54 7.36
C SER A 65 6.33 9.98 7.33
N ILE A 66 5.92 9.42 6.19
CA ILE A 66 4.61 8.79 5.99
C ILE A 66 4.73 7.29 6.31
N PRO A 67 4.07 6.77 7.37
CA PRO A 67 3.96 5.35 7.60
C PRO A 67 3.15 4.67 6.49
N ALA A 68 3.62 3.52 6.03
CA ALA A 68 2.95 2.74 4.99
C ALA A 68 2.55 1.35 5.51
N TYR A 69 1.30 0.97 5.28
CA TYR A 69 0.75 -0.32 5.67
C TYR A 69 0.31 -1.12 4.44
N VAL A 70 0.61 -2.41 4.42
CA VAL A 70 0.18 -3.33 3.36
C VAL A 70 -1.03 -4.11 3.84
N HIS A 71 -2.12 -4.05 3.09
CA HIS A 71 -3.29 -4.88 3.36
C HIS A 71 -3.18 -6.20 2.58
N ALA A 72 -3.44 -7.32 3.24
CA ALA A 72 -3.47 -8.63 2.61
C ALA A 72 -4.66 -8.75 1.62
N PRO A 73 -4.55 -9.50 0.51
CA PRO A 73 -5.68 -9.76 -0.38
C PRO A 73 -6.89 -10.35 0.36
N TYR A 74 -8.09 -10.01 -0.10
CA TYR A 74 -9.34 -10.45 0.54
C TYR A 74 -9.56 -11.97 0.46
N LEU A 75 -8.83 -12.66 -0.41
CA LEU A 75 -8.98 -14.09 -0.65
C LEU A 75 -8.26 -14.97 0.39
N ILE A 76 -7.29 -14.43 1.15
CA ILE A 76 -6.54 -15.23 2.13
C ILE A 76 -7.47 -15.66 3.27
N ASN A 77 -7.58 -16.97 3.50
CA ASN A 77 -8.43 -17.54 4.53
C ASN A 77 -7.75 -18.69 5.30
N PHE A 78 -7.03 -18.39 6.38
CA PHE A 78 -6.45 -19.42 7.26
C PHE A 78 -7.48 -20.24 8.05
N GLY A 79 -8.75 -19.81 8.08
CA GLY A 79 -9.85 -20.52 8.73
C GLY A 79 -10.61 -21.45 7.78
N SER A 80 -10.11 -21.64 6.56
CA SER A 80 -10.74 -22.55 5.60
C SER A 80 -10.77 -23.99 6.12
N HIS A 81 -11.90 -24.66 5.90
CA HIS A 81 -12.09 -26.08 6.24
C HIS A 81 -11.86 -27.00 5.04
N THR A 82 -11.43 -26.45 3.89
CA THR A 82 -11.22 -27.18 2.64
C THR A 82 -9.96 -26.70 1.93
N GLU A 83 -9.27 -27.56 1.19
CA GLU A 83 -8.07 -27.17 0.43
C GLU A 83 -8.37 -26.24 -0.77
N ALA A 84 -9.63 -26.18 -1.22
CA ALA A 84 -10.03 -25.40 -2.40
C ALA A 84 -10.02 -23.87 -2.19
N THR A 85 -9.87 -23.42 -0.94
CA THR A 85 -9.83 -21.99 -0.56
C THR A 85 -8.77 -21.76 0.51
#